data_AF-A0A7M1T3Z5-F1
#
_entry.id   AF-A0A7M1T3Z5-F1
#
_cell.length_a   1.000
_cell.length_b   1.000
_cell.length_c   1.000
_cell.angle_alpha   90.00
_cell.angle_beta   90.00
_cell.angle_gamma   90.00
#
_symmetry.space_group_name_H-M   'P 1'
#
loop_
_entity.id
_entity.type
_entity.pdbx_description
1 polymer ?
#
loop_
_entity_poly.entity_id
_entity_poly.type
_entity_poly.pdbx_seq_one_letter_code
_entity_poly.pdbx_strand_id
1 'polypeptide(L)'
;MRGLKIERPNQVWQIDISYIPMKRGFMYLTAIIDVYSRYIVGWQLSNTLEMETQTSAMNEAIKKYGKPEIVNSDQGSQYTSSNWLDCMETHGVKISMDGKGRATDNIYIERFFRTIKYDYIYLNPVESGWELYEGIRDFISGYHRRSHQGINLQKPKDLFIFEPTNKLKSA
;
A
#
# COMPACT_ATOMS: atom_id res chain seq x y z
N MET A 1 -8.84 -1.67 -15.33
CA MET A 1 -7.78 -2.64 -15.67
C MET A 1 -8.33 -3.92 -16.34
N ARG A 2 -9.12 -3.82 -17.44
CA ARG A 2 -9.81 -5.01 -17.99
C ARG A 2 -8.81 -5.92 -18.76
N GLY A 3 -8.73 -7.18 -18.35
CA GLY A 3 -8.00 -8.24 -19.05
C GLY A 3 -6.53 -8.40 -18.67
N LEU A 4 -5.98 -7.56 -17.78
CA LEU A 4 -4.62 -7.76 -17.28
C LEU A 4 -4.62 -8.87 -16.23
N LYS A 5 -3.98 -10.00 -16.55
CA LYS A 5 -3.76 -11.09 -15.59
C LYS A 5 -2.57 -10.71 -14.70
N ILE A 6 -2.82 -10.70 -13.39
CA ILE A 6 -1.81 -10.41 -12.37
C ILE A 6 -1.32 -11.75 -11.82
N GLU A 7 -0.07 -12.11 -12.11
CA GLU A 7 0.50 -13.45 -11.96
C GLU A 7 1.80 -13.48 -11.14
N ARG A 8 2.40 -12.33 -10.84
CA ARG A 8 3.60 -12.24 -10.01
C ARG A 8 3.66 -10.94 -9.19
N PRO A 9 4.50 -10.90 -8.14
CA PRO A 9 4.77 -9.67 -7.39
C PRO A 9 5.26 -8.52 -8.29
N ASN A 10 5.00 -7.28 -7.86
CA ASN A 10 5.45 -6.05 -8.51
C ASN A 10 4.92 -5.83 -9.94
N GLN A 11 3.84 -6.49 -10.34
CA GLN A 11 3.12 -6.07 -11.55
C GLN A 11 2.26 -4.86 -11.29
N VAL A 12 1.43 -4.94 -10.25
CA VAL A 12 0.47 -3.90 -9.91
C VAL A 12 0.52 -3.66 -8.42
N TRP A 13 0.76 -2.42 -8.03
CA TRP A 13 0.53 -1.95 -6.68
C TRP A 13 -0.72 -1.08 -6.64
N GLN A 14 -1.46 -1.14 -5.54
CA GLN A 14 -2.52 -0.19 -5.22
C GLN A 14 -2.04 0.71 -4.08
N ILE A 15 -2.25 2.01 -4.19
CA ILE A 15 -2.02 2.99 -3.12
C ILE A 15 -3.31 3.72 -2.81
N ASP A 16 -3.58 3.90 -1.53
CA ASP A 16 -4.76 4.60 -1.04
C ASP A 16 -4.50 5.11 0.39
N ILE A 17 -5.29 6.08 0.82
CA ILE A 17 -5.19 6.77 2.09
C ILE A 17 -6.54 6.74 2.81
N SER A 18 -6.52 6.43 4.10
CA SER A 18 -7.74 6.40 4.90
C SER A 18 -7.58 7.08 6.24
N TYR A 19 -8.64 7.76 6.69
CA TYR A 19 -8.70 8.30 8.05
C TYR A 19 -8.82 7.16 9.06
N ILE A 20 -8.02 7.23 10.12
CA ILE A 20 -7.95 6.27 11.21
C ILE A 20 -8.34 6.99 12.51
N PRO A 21 -9.51 6.68 13.10
CA PRO A 21 -9.92 7.34 14.33
C PRO A 21 -9.03 6.95 15.50
N MET A 22 -8.86 7.90 16.40
CA MET A 22 -8.22 7.74 17.70
C MET A 22 -9.25 8.02 18.80
N LYS A 23 -8.86 7.84 20.07
CA LYS A 23 -9.72 8.26 21.20
C LYS A 23 -10.07 9.75 21.14
N ARG A 24 -9.14 10.57 20.63
CA ARG A 24 -9.33 11.99 20.35
C ARG A 24 -8.77 12.30 18.96
N GLY A 25 -9.62 12.79 18.07
CA GLY A 25 -9.23 13.11 16.69
C GLY A 25 -8.98 11.87 15.83
N PHE A 26 -8.16 12.04 14.80
CA PHE A 26 -7.84 10.99 13.83
C PHE A 26 -6.49 11.28 13.18
N MET A 27 -5.91 10.26 12.54
CA MET A 27 -4.73 10.36 11.70
C MET A 27 -5.03 9.81 10.31
N TYR A 28 -4.13 10.03 9.37
CA TYR A 28 -4.19 9.49 8.01
C TYR A 28 -3.21 8.34 7.87
N LEU A 29 -3.70 7.19 7.42
CA LEU A 29 -2.87 6.04 7.08
C LEU A 29 -2.85 5.88 5.56
N THR A 30 -1.69 6.10 4.96
CA THR A 30 -1.41 5.71 3.58
C THR A 30 -0.89 4.27 3.59
N ALA A 31 -1.37 3.44 2.67
CA ALA A 31 -0.86 2.10 2.47
C ALA A 31 -0.62 1.82 0.99
N ILE A 32 0.33 0.94 0.70
CA ILE A 32 0.67 0.45 -0.64
C ILE A 32 0.64 -1.07 -0.57
N ILE A 33 -0.22 -1.69 -1.37
CA ILE A 33 -0.41 -3.14 -1.41
C ILE A 33 -0.02 -3.71 -2.78
N ASP A 34 0.76 -4.78 -2.77
CA ASP A 34 1.01 -5.59 -3.95
C ASP A 34 -0.25 -6.43 -4.28
N VAL A 35 -0.79 -6.23 -5.49
CA VAL A 35 -2.06 -6.83 -5.87
C VAL A 35 -1.96 -8.35 -6.05
N TYR A 36 -0.80 -8.88 -6.41
CA TYR A 36 -0.62 -10.33 -6.58
C TYR A 36 -0.60 -11.07 -5.24
N SER A 37 0.25 -10.62 -4.31
CA SER A 37 0.54 -11.30 -3.04
C SER A 37 -0.32 -10.82 -1.88
N ARG A 38 -1.02 -9.68 -2.03
CA ARG A 38 -1.65 -8.92 -0.93
C ARG A 38 -0.65 -8.39 0.10
N TYR A 39 0.64 -8.40 -0.17
CA TYR A 39 1.64 -7.89 0.77
C TYR A 39 1.60 -6.36 0.81
N ILE A 40 1.57 -5.78 2.02
CA ILE A 40 1.72 -4.32 2.20
C ILE A 40 3.20 -3.96 2.01
N VAL A 41 3.54 -3.40 0.85
CA VAL A 41 4.91 -3.02 0.46
C VAL A 41 5.34 -1.66 1.01
N GLY A 42 4.40 -0.84 1.47
CA GLY A 42 4.71 0.43 2.11
C GLY A 42 3.51 0.97 2.87
N TRP A 43 3.75 1.76 3.91
CA TRP A 43 2.71 2.48 4.62
C TRP A 43 3.30 3.66 5.39
N GLN A 44 2.49 4.68 5.65
CA GLN A 44 2.88 5.84 6.45
C GLN A 44 1.68 6.36 7.24
N LEU A 45 1.94 6.77 8.48
CA LEU A 45 0.96 7.42 9.35
C LEU A 45 1.30 8.91 9.44
N SER A 46 0.32 9.78 9.17
CA SER A 46 0.49 11.24 9.20
C SER A 46 -0.66 11.91 9.94
N ASN A 47 -0.41 13.10 10.48
CA ASN A 47 -1.43 13.99 11.02
C ASN A 47 -2.06 14.90 9.96
N THR A 48 -1.49 14.97 8.75
CA THR A 48 -1.98 15.78 7.62
C THR A 48 -2.15 14.94 6.35
N LEU A 49 -2.92 15.47 5.39
CA LEU A 49 -3.11 14.88 4.05
C LEU A 49 -1.97 15.23 3.07
N GLU A 50 -0.83 15.71 3.57
CA GLU A 50 0.23 16.27 2.73
C GLU A 50 0.75 15.29 1.68
N MET A 51 0.80 15.77 0.43
CA MET A 51 1.15 15.03 -0.79
C MET A 51 2.57 14.45 -0.77
N GLU A 52 3.47 15.06 -0.01
CA GLU A 52 4.86 14.60 0.16
C GLU A 52 4.94 13.23 0.85
N THR A 53 3.94 12.92 1.68
CA THR A 53 3.81 11.65 2.41
C THR A 53 3.67 10.46 1.44
N GLN A 54 2.84 10.59 0.40
CA GLN A 54 2.56 9.49 -0.54
C GLN A 54 3.79 9.21 -1.42
N THR A 55 4.45 10.26 -1.90
CA THR A 55 5.68 10.15 -2.69
C THR A 55 6.81 9.54 -1.87
N SER A 56 6.96 9.92 -0.60
CA SER A 56 7.95 9.33 0.30
C SER A 56 7.70 7.82 0.50
N ALA A 57 6.48 7.44 0.87
CA ALA A 57 6.11 6.04 1.07
C ALA A 57 6.35 5.19 -0.19
N MET A 58 6.05 5.73 -1.37
CA MET A 58 6.29 5.06 -2.64
C MET A 58 7.78 4.91 -2.95
N ASN A 59 8.59 5.97 -2.75
CA ASN A 59 10.04 5.90 -2.94
C ASN A 59 10.70 4.86 -2.02
N GLU A 60 10.29 4.81 -0.75
CA GLU A 60 10.80 3.83 0.20
C GLU A 60 10.42 2.40 -0.19
N ALA A 61 9.16 2.19 -0.62
CA ALA A 61 8.70 0.90 -1.10
C ALA A 61 9.48 0.44 -2.34
N ILE A 62 9.67 1.33 -3.32
CA ILE A 62 10.44 1.06 -4.54
C ILE A 62 11.89 0.71 -4.22
N LYS A 63 12.52 1.50 -3.34
CA LYS A 63 13.91 1.27 -2.90
C LYS A 63 14.08 -0.09 -2.23
N LYS A 64 13.09 -0.52 -1.45
CA LYS A 64 13.16 -1.76 -0.67
C LYS A 64 12.79 -3.01 -1.46
N TYR A 65 11.79 -2.92 -2.33
CA TYR A 65 11.16 -4.09 -2.95
C TYR A 65 11.19 -4.07 -4.49
N GLY A 66 11.89 -3.10 -5.08
CA GLY A 66 11.81 -2.85 -6.53
C GLY A 66 10.54 -2.11 -6.90
N LYS A 67 10.43 -1.71 -8.17
CA LYS A 67 9.30 -0.93 -8.67
C LYS A 67 8.16 -1.81 -9.20
N PRO A 68 6.90 -1.35 -9.09
CA PRO A 68 5.80 -1.96 -9.83
C PRO A 68 5.83 -1.57 -11.32
N GLU A 69 5.16 -2.34 -12.17
CA GLU A 69 4.90 -1.90 -13.56
C GLU A 69 3.79 -0.85 -13.61
N ILE A 70 2.77 -1.03 -12.77
CA ILE A 70 1.60 -0.16 -12.69
C ILE A 70 1.29 0.18 -11.23
N VAL A 71 0.98 1.45 -10.96
CA VAL A 71 0.35 1.88 -9.72
C VAL A 71 -1.08 2.30 -10.01
N ASN A 72 -2.00 1.70 -9.27
CA ASN A 72 -3.37 2.15 -9.16
C ASN A 72 -3.51 3.06 -7.96
N SER A 73 -4.09 4.23 -8.19
CA SER A 73 -4.48 5.18 -7.17
C SER A 73 -5.88 5.69 -7.48
N ASP A 74 -6.59 6.21 -6.47
CA ASP A 74 -7.79 6.97 -6.74
C ASP A 74 -7.47 8.31 -7.45
N GLN A 75 -8.53 9.07 -7.78
CA GLN A 75 -8.40 10.40 -8.40
C GLN A 75 -8.28 11.53 -7.36
N GLY A 76 -7.84 11.23 -6.14
CA GLY A 76 -7.57 12.25 -5.14
C GLY A 76 -6.52 13.24 -5.62
N SER A 77 -6.62 14.49 -5.16
CA SER A 77 -5.73 15.58 -5.57
C SER A 77 -4.24 15.27 -5.36
N GLN A 78 -3.94 14.44 -4.35
CA GLN A 78 -2.59 13.94 -4.07
C GLN A 78 -1.99 13.13 -5.22
N TYR A 79 -2.80 12.34 -5.94
CA TYR A 79 -2.35 11.49 -7.03
C TYR A 79 -2.45 12.16 -8.40
N THR A 80 -2.95 13.40 -8.46
CA THR A 80 -2.92 14.26 -9.65
C THR A 80 -1.89 15.39 -9.54
N SER A 81 -1.13 15.44 -8.44
CA SER A 81 -0.11 16.47 -8.21
C SER A 81 1.13 16.27 -9.10
N SER A 82 1.82 17.37 -9.46
CA SER A 82 3.05 17.30 -10.25
C SER A 82 4.10 16.41 -9.58
N ASN A 83 4.31 16.57 -8.28
CA ASN A 83 5.29 15.78 -7.52
C ASN A 83 5.03 14.27 -7.61
N TRP A 84 3.75 13.86 -7.63
CA TRP A 84 3.39 12.45 -7.79
C TRP A 84 3.66 11.95 -9.21
N LEU A 85 3.20 12.70 -10.22
CA LEU A 85 3.40 12.37 -11.63
C LEU A 85 4.89 12.27 -11.97
N ASP A 86 5.69 13.24 -11.53
CA ASP A 86 7.14 13.30 -11.73
C ASP A 86 7.85 12.12 -11.04
N CYS A 87 7.40 11.73 -9.85
CA CYS A 87 7.93 10.56 -9.15
C CYS A 87 7.67 9.27 -9.95
N MET A 88 6.45 9.10 -10.47
CA MET A 88 6.10 7.90 -11.23
C MET A 88 6.85 7.85 -12.57
N GLU A 89 6.99 9.00 -13.23
CA GLU A 89 7.78 9.13 -14.46
C GLU A 89 9.26 8.81 -14.21
N THR A 90 9.85 9.37 -13.14
CA THR A 90 11.25 9.13 -12.75
C THR A 90 11.54 7.64 -12.55
N HIS A 91 10.62 6.89 -11.96
CA HIS A 91 10.77 5.45 -11.78
C HIS A 91 10.33 4.63 -13.00
N GLY A 92 9.74 5.26 -14.02
CA GLY A 92 9.14 4.58 -15.17
C GLY A 92 8.02 3.62 -14.76
N VAL A 93 7.16 4.07 -13.85
CA VAL A 93 5.97 3.37 -13.34
C VAL A 93 4.75 3.94 -14.05
N LYS A 94 3.88 3.07 -14.59
CA LYS A 94 2.65 3.53 -15.25
C LYS A 94 1.59 3.83 -14.20
N ILE A 95 0.93 4.97 -14.30
CA ILE A 95 -0.23 5.27 -13.46
C ILE A 95 -1.49 4.81 -14.18
N SER A 96 -2.34 4.05 -13.49
CA SER A 96 -3.70 3.76 -13.93
C SER A 96 -4.67 4.40 -12.93
N MET A 97 -5.26 5.53 -13.33
CA MET A 97 -6.27 6.25 -12.53
C MET A 97 -7.68 5.75 -12.84
N ASP A 98 -8.50 5.60 -11.81
CA ASP A 98 -9.88 5.14 -11.95
C ASP A 98 -10.82 6.21 -12.52
N GLY A 99 -11.30 6.00 -13.75
CA GLY A 99 -12.47 6.74 -14.25
C GLY A 99 -13.77 6.24 -13.62
N LYS A 100 -14.80 7.11 -13.51
CA LYS A 100 -16.15 6.77 -13.02
C LYS A 100 -16.64 5.45 -13.66
N GLY A 101 -16.72 4.38 -12.87
CA GLY A 101 -17.18 3.04 -13.31
C GLY A 101 -16.20 1.87 -13.11
N ARG A 102 -15.07 2.06 -12.39
CA ARG A 102 -14.00 1.05 -12.22
C ARG A 102 -13.84 0.51 -10.78
N ALA A 103 -14.95 0.15 -10.13
CA ALA A 103 -14.98 -0.40 -8.76
C ALA A 103 -14.10 -1.66 -8.49
N THR A 104 -13.45 -2.24 -9.51
CA THR A 104 -12.55 -3.39 -9.37
C THR A 104 -11.09 -3.01 -9.11
N ASP A 105 -10.68 -1.79 -9.44
CA ASP A 105 -9.27 -1.46 -9.59
C ASP A 105 -8.58 -1.08 -8.25
N ASN A 106 -9.34 -0.86 -7.15
CA ASN A 106 -8.85 -0.59 -5.78
C ASN A 106 -9.36 -1.59 -4.70
N ILE A 107 -10.04 -2.67 -5.09
CA ILE A 107 -10.74 -3.56 -4.14
C ILE A 107 -9.83 -4.21 -3.07
N TYR A 108 -8.54 -4.41 -3.36
CA TYR A 108 -7.65 -5.10 -2.42
C TYR A 108 -7.18 -4.18 -1.31
N ILE A 109 -6.85 -2.93 -1.62
CA ILE A 109 -6.49 -1.95 -0.60
C ILE A 109 -7.70 -1.53 0.24
N GLU A 110 -8.88 -1.39 -0.37
CA GLU A 110 -10.13 -1.15 0.38
C GLU A 110 -10.43 -2.30 1.35
N ARG A 111 -10.22 -3.55 0.92
CA ARG A 111 -10.37 -4.72 1.77
C ARG A 111 -9.35 -4.73 2.91
N PHE A 112 -8.11 -4.33 2.66
CA PHE A 112 -7.11 -4.15 3.70
C PHE A 112 -7.55 -3.09 4.72
N PHE A 113 -7.98 -1.91 4.27
CA PHE A 113 -8.46 -0.86 5.16
C PHE A 113 -9.65 -1.30 6.00
N ARG A 114 -10.62 -2.00 5.41
CA ARG A 114 -11.73 -2.59 6.17
C ARG A 114 -11.21 -3.55 7.23
N THR A 115 -10.25 -4.41 6.88
CA THR A 115 -9.69 -5.37 7.83
C THR A 115 -9.01 -4.67 9.00
N ILE A 116 -8.03 -3.78 8.77
CA ILE A 116 -7.31 -3.13 9.86
C ILE A 116 -8.23 -2.25 10.72
N LYS A 117 -9.26 -1.64 10.11
CA LYS A 117 -10.25 -0.85 10.84
C LYS A 117 -11.05 -1.69 11.82
N TYR A 118 -11.63 -2.79 11.35
CA TYR A 118 -12.50 -3.64 12.17
C TYR A 118 -11.75 -4.55 13.12
N ASP A 119 -10.64 -5.14 12.68
CA ASP A 119 -9.90 -6.15 13.45
C ASP A 119 -8.94 -5.50 14.48
N TYR A 120 -8.62 -4.21 14.33
CA TYR A 120 -7.66 -3.54 15.20
C TYR A 120 -8.10 -2.14 15.64
N ILE A 121 -8.23 -1.18 14.72
CA ILE A 121 -8.39 0.24 15.08
C ILE A 121 -9.63 0.50 15.95
N TYR A 122 -10.79 -0.03 15.55
CA TYR A 122 -12.04 0.18 16.28
C TYR A 122 -12.06 -0.53 17.63
N LEU A 123 -11.24 -1.57 17.81
CA LEU A 123 -11.10 -2.30 19.07
C LEU A 123 -10.06 -1.65 20.00
N ASN A 124 -9.19 -0.80 19.47
CA ASN A 124 -8.05 -0.21 20.18
C ASN A 124 -7.99 1.32 19.99
N PRO A 125 -8.92 2.09 20.59
CA PRO A 125 -8.90 3.54 20.50
C PRO A 125 -7.78 4.13 21.38
N VAL A 126 -6.62 4.35 20.77
CA VAL A 126 -5.41 4.88 21.43
C VAL A 126 -5.43 6.40 21.59
N GLU A 127 -4.66 6.91 22.55
CA GLU A 127 -4.53 8.36 22.81
C GLU A 127 -3.32 8.98 22.10
N SER A 128 -2.28 8.19 21.81
CA SER A 128 -1.03 8.65 21.23
C SER A 128 -0.84 8.16 19.80
N GLY A 129 -0.34 9.05 18.91
CA GLY A 129 0.00 8.68 17.55
C GLY A 129 1.15 7.67 17.47
N TRP A 130 2.05 7.66 18.46
CA TRP A 130 3.12 6.65 18.55
C TRP A 130 2.57 5.25 18.86
N GLU A 131 1.63 5.16 19.80
CA GLU A 131 0.96 3.89 20.13
C GLU A 131 0.17 3.37 18.93
N LEU A 132 -0.51 4.28 18.20
CA LEU A 132 -1.19 3.94 16.95
C LEU A 132 -0.20 3.39 15.91
N TYR A 133 0.94 4.04 15.73
CA TYR A 133 1.98 3.64 14.80
C TYR A 133 2.51 2.24 15.09
N GLU A 134 2.92 1.98 16.33
CA GLU A 134 3.46 0.67 16.75
C GLU A 134 2.44 -0.45 16.55
N GLY A 135 1.18 -0.20 16.92
CA GLY A 135 0.13 -1.19 16.73
C GLY A 135 -0.24 -1.44 15.27
N ILE A 136 -0.23 -0.41 14.41
CA ILE A 136 -0.39 -0.58 12.96
C ILE A 136 0.77 -1.41 12.39
N ARG A 137 2.01 -1.11 12.80
CA ARG A 137 3.19 -1.88 12.39
C ARG A 137 3.04 -3.35 12.73
N ASP A 138 2.64 -3.65 13.97
CA ASP A 138 2.51 -5.01 14.46
C ASP A 138 1.33 -5.74 13.78
N PHE A 139 0.21 -5.03 13.56
CA PHE A 139 -0.92 -5.54 12.79
C PHE A 139 -0.52 -5.92 11.37
N ILE A 140 0.19 -5.03 10.65
CA ILE A 140 0.66 -5.29 9.28
C ILE A 140 1.61 -6.49 9.26
N SER A 141 2.51 -6.59 10.24
CA SER A 141 3.40 -7.74 10.39
C SER A 141 2.63 -9.06 10.58
N GLY A 142 1.56 -9.05 11.38
CA GLY A 142 0.63 -10.17 11.53
C GLY A 142 -0.16 -10.48 10.26
N TYR A 143 -0.64 -9.45 9.57
CA TYR A 143 -1.35 -9.55 8.30
C TYR A 143 -0.50 -10.23 7.22
N HIS A 144 0.81 -9.98 7.18
CA HIS A 144 1.73 -10.66 6.27
C HIS A 144 1.94 -12.14 6.60
N ARG A 145 1.80 -12.53 7.88
CA ARG A 145 2.04 -13.90 8.37
C ARG A 145 0.79 -14.78 8.42
N ARG A 146 -0.41 -14.22 8.31
CA ARG A 146 -1.67 -14.98 8.30
C ARG A 146 -2.04 -15.44 6.88
N SER A 147 -2.87 -16.48 6.78
CA SER A 147 -3.38 -17.00 5.51
C SER A 147 -4.57 -16.17 5.00
N HIS A 148 -4.66 -15.98 3.69
CA HIS A 148 -5.72 -15.15 3.07
C HIS A 148 -6.48 -15.93 2.01
N GLN A 149 -7.80 -15.95 2.11
CA GLN A 149 -8.66 -16.66 1.15
C GLN A 149 -8.49 -16.15 -0.29
N GLY A 150 -8.26 -14.84 -0.48
CA GLY A 150 -8.08 -14.23 -1.81
C GLY A 150 -6.80 -14.63 -2.55
N ILE A 151 -5.91 -15.40 -1.90
CA ILE A 151 -4.67 -15.95 -2.46
C ILE A 151 -4.51 -17.43 -2.07
N ASN A 152 -5.60 -18.21 -2.19
CA ASN A 152 -5.61 -19.65 -1.97
C ASN A 152 -5.07 -20.08 -0.59
N LEU A 153 -5.41 -19.33 0.46
CA LEU A 153 -4.96 -19.57 1.84
C LEU A 153 -3.44 -19.51 2.06
N GLN A 154 -2.70 -18.91 1.11
CA GLN A 154 -1.30 -18.61 1.29
C GLN A 154 -1.10 -17.35 2.13
N LYS A 155 0.11 -17.17 2.65
CA LYS A 155 0.50 -15.99 3.43
C LYS A 155 1.11 -14.95 2.49
N PRO A 156 0.76 -13.66 2.62
CA PRO A 156 1.32 -12.63 1.74
C PRO A 156 2.84 -12.62 1.69
N LYS A 157 3.51 -12.85 2.82
CA LYS A 157 4.98 -12.90 2.89
C LYS A 157 5.59 -14.07 2.09
N ASP A 158 4.87 -15.17 1.94
CA ASP A 158 5.36 -16.37 1.26
C ASP A 158 5.17 -16.23 -0.26
N LEU A 159 4.23 -15.38 -0.71
CA LEU A 159 4.01 -15.04 -2.10
C LEU A 159 4.87 -13.86 -2.58
N PHE A 160 5.13 -12.91 -1.69
CA PHE A 160 5.99 -11.77 -1.97
C PHE A 160 7.46 -12.14 -1.74
N ILE A 161 7.93 -13.14 -2.50
CA ILE A 161 9.35 -13.52 -2.50
C ILE A 161 10.08 -12.49 -3.36
N PHE A 162 10.59 -11.47 -2.69
CA PHE A 162 11.60 -10.60 -3.28
C PHE A 162 12.95 -11.29 -3.14
N GLU A 163 13.49 -11.82 -4.23
CA GLU A 163 14.93 -12.03 -4.27
C GLU A 163 15.58 -10.65 -4.40
N PRO A 164 16.33 -10.18 -3.39
CA PRO A 164 17.11 -8.97 -3.58
C PRO A 164 18.01 -9.25 -4.76
N THR A 165 17.86 -8.46 -5.83
CA THR A 165 18.73 -8.51 -7.00
C THR A 165 20.14 -8.52 -6.45
N ASN A 166 20.82 -9.67 -6.59
CA ASN A 166 22.21 -9.81 -6.20
C ASN A 166 22.92 -8.58 -6.74
N LYS A 167 23.46 -7.75 -5.84
CA LYS A 167 24.47 -6.77 -6.22
C LYS A 167 25.46 -7.58 -7.06
N LEU A 168 25.56 -7.22 -8.33
CA LEU A 168 26.53 -7.82 -9.24
C LEU A 168 27.85 -7.92 -8.50
N LYS A 169 28.26 -9.16 -8.23
CA LYS A 169 29.66 -9.45 -7.97
C LYS A 169 30.42 -8.99 -9.21
N SER A 170 31.46 -8.21 -8.97
CA SER A 170 32.64 -7.99 -9.82
C SER A 170 32.42 -7.47 -11.25
N ALA A 171 32.87 -6.24 -11.50
CA ALA A 171 34.10 -6.01 -12.26
C ALA A 171 34.81 -4.77 -11.67
#